data_AF-A0A2W5PZS7-F1
#
_entry.id   AF-A0A2W5PZS7-F1
#
_cell.length_a   1.000
_cell.length_b   1.000
_cell.length_c   1.000
_cell.angle_alpha   90.00
_cell.angle_beta   90.00
_cell.angle_gamma   90.00
#
_symmetry.space_group_name_H-M   'P 1'
#
loop_
_entity.id
_entity.type
_entity.pdbx_description
1 polymer ?
#
loop_
_entity_poly.entity_id
_entity_poly.type
_entity_poly.pdbx_seq_one_letter_code
_entity_poly.pdbx_strand_id
1 'polypeptide(L)'
;MDTSAVENLAAASPSVLHGELSGLVEALEWVTAGIDILSIVVMLIGATRFVLGFVGAETAGETALRLRGIDAQRAQLGRYILAGLELLIVSDIIHTALSLALNDLLFLGLLVLIRSAISFFLDREIGEIRREMDRPD
;
A
#
# COMPACT_ATOMS: atom_id res chain seq x y z
N MET A 1 52.97 18.41 -19.08
CA MET A 1 51.55 18.61 -18.74
C MET A 1 51.37 18.12 -17.32
N ASP A 2 51.01 19.03 -16.43
CA ASP A 2 50.99 18.82 -14.98
C ASP A 2 49.71 18.07 -14.58
N THR A 3 49.85 16.76 -14.38
CA THR A 3 48.75 15.85 -14.00
C THR A 3 48.25 16.12 -12.58
N SER A 4 49.04 16.82 -11.74
CA SER A 4 48.69 17.11 -10.34
C SER A 4 47.58 18.15 -10.18
N ALA A 5 47.43 19.06 -11.16
CA ALA A 5 46.36 20.04 -11.17
C ALA A 5 44.98 19.41 -11.45
N VAL A 6 44.95 18.30 -12.18
CA VAL A 6 43.72 17.57 -12.54
C VAL A 6 43.25 16.68 -11.39
N GLU A 7 44.19 16.12 -10.63
CA GLU A 7 43.93 15.28 -9.45
C GLU A 7 43.37 16.09 -8.28
N ASN A 8 43.85 17.32 -8.08
CA ASN A 8 43.34 18.24 -7.06
C ASN A 8 41.92 18.77 -7.33
N LEU A 9 41.50 18.85 -8.60
CA LEU A 9 40.14 19.29 -8.95
C LEU A 9 39.10 18.17 -8.74
N ALA A 10 39.49 16.90 -8.89
CA ALA A 10 38.64 15.74 -8.65
C ALA A 10 38.41 15.46 -7.15
N ALA A 11 39.34 15.87 -6.28
CA ALA A 11 39.26 15.67 -4.83
C ALA A 11 38.39 16.70 -4.09
N ALA A 12 38.03 17.83 -4.72
CA ALA A 12 37.27 18.91 -4.08
C ALA A 12 35.74 18.70 -4.07
N SER A 13 35.23 17.73 -4.84
CA SER A 13 33.78 17.47 -5.00
C SER A 13 33.22 16.09 -4.53
N PRO A 14 33.91 15.14 -3.87
CA PRO A 14 33.29 13.83 -3.56
C PRO A 14 32.43 13.76 -2.28
N SER A 15 32.57 14.68 -1.32
CA SER A 15 32.16 14.41 0.07
C SER A 15 30.84 15.05 0.55
N VAL A 16 30.43 16.19 -0.01
CA VAL A 16 29.29 16.98 0.55
C VAL A 16 27.92 16.41 0.13
N LEU A 17 27.80 15.81 -1.05
CA LEU A 17 26.52 15.24 -1.53
C LEU A 17 26.12 13.93 -0.83
N HIS A 18 27.08 13.11 -0.41
CA HIS A 18 26.80 11.78 0.16
C HIS A 18 26.21 11.86 1.58
N GLY A 19 26.59 12.86 2.39
CA GLY A 19 26.10 13.03 3.76
C GLY A 19 24.64 13.51 3.84
N GLU A 20 24.28 14.50 3.01
CA GLU A 20 22.92 15.08 2.98
C GLU A 20 21.88 14.07 2.45
N LEU A 21 22.22 13.31 1.41
CA LEU A 21 21.34 12.29 0.85
C LEU A 21 21.26 11.04 1.75
N SER A 22 22.35 10.64 2.41
CA SER A 22 22.33 9.51 3.33
C SER A 22 21.36 9.72 4.49
N GLY A 23 21.31 10.92 5.06
CA GLY A 23 20.35 11.23 6.13
C GLY A 23 18.90 11.19 5.66
N LEU A 24 18.62 11.61 4.42
CA LEU A 24 17.29 11.53 3.82
C LEU A 24 16.87 10.08 3.54
N VAL A 25 17.78 9.25 3.02
CA VAL A 25 17.52 7.82 2.74
C VAL A 25 17.17 7.10 4.04
N GLU A 26 17.97 7.26 5.09
CA GLU A 26 17.73 6.63 6.39
C GLU A 26 16.40 7.11 7.01
N ALA A 27 16.08 8.40 6.92
CA ALA A 27 14.80 8.93 7.39
C ALA A 27 13.62 8.33 6.61
N LEU A 28 13.73 8.20 5.28
CA LEU A 28 12.69 7.63 4.43
C LEU A 28 12.50 6.12 4.67
N GLU A 29 13.57 5.38 4.97
CA GLU A 29 13.47 3.97 5.38
C GLU A 29 12.67 3.81 6.68
N TRP A 30 12.92 4.65 7.69
CA TRP A 30 12.12 4.65 8.92
C TRP A 30 10.66 5.01 8.67
N VAL A 31 10.39 5.98 7.79
CA VAL A 31 9.03 6.34 7.39
C VAL A 31 8.33 5.16 6.69
N THR A 32 9.02 4.50 5.76
CA THR A 32 8.55 3.31 5.02
C THR A 32 8.16 2.21 5.99
N ALA A 33 9.06 1.85 6.92
CA ALA A 33 8.78 0.87 7.97
C ALA A 33 7.59 1.26 8.85
N GLY A 34 7.45 2.54 9.19
CA GLY A 34 6.30 3.06 9.93
C GLY A 34 4.97 2.90 9.17
N ILE A 35 4.97 3.17 7.87
CA ILE A 35 3.81 3.00 6.99
C ILE A 35 3.44 1.52 6.88
N ASP A 36 4.41 0.63 6.73
CA ASP A 36 4.17 -0.82 6.68
C ASP A 36 3.52 -1.33 7.96
N ILE A 37 4.08 -0.97 9.12
CA ILE A 37 3.53 -1.35 10.43
C ILE A 37 2.10 -0.81 10.58
N LEU A 38 1.86 0.45 10.23
CA LEU A 38 0.53 1.05 10.32
C LEU A 38 -0.48 0.31 9.42
N SER A 39 -0.08 0.00 8.19
CA SER A 39 -0.89 -0.73 7.23
C SER A 39 -1.29 -2.11 7.76
N ILE A 40 -0.32 -2.86 8.28
CA ILE A 40 -0.52 -4.17 8.87
C ILE A 40 -1.48 -4.07 10.07
N VAL A 41 -1.29 -3.08 10.95
CA VAL A 41 -2.18 -2.87 12.10
C VAL A 41 -3.61 -2.60 11.66
N VAL A 42 -3.83 -1.73 10.66
CA VAL A 42 -5.17 -1.44 10.13
C VAL A 42 -5.83 -2.71 9.56
N MET A 43 -5.09 -3.51 8.78
CA MET A 43 -5.58 -4.76 8.23
C MET A 43 -5.91 -5.79 9.32
N LEU A 44 -5.05 -5.92 10.35
CA LEU A 44 -5.27 -6.83 11.47
C LEU A 44 -6.50 -6.45 12.29
N ILE A 45 -6.75 -5.16 12.50
CA ILE A 45 -7.97 -4.67 13.16
C ILE A 45 -9.20 -5.09 12.35
N GLY A 46 -9.18 -4.88 11.03
CA GLY A 46 -10.26 -5.29 10.13
C GLY A 46 -10.51 -6.79 10.16
N ALA A 47 -9.44 -7.59 10.05
CA ALA A 47 -9.50 -9.05 10.11
C ALA A 47 -10.05 -9.55 11.46
N THR A 48 -9.61 -8.96 12.56
CA THR A 48 -10.09 -9.32 13.91
C THR A 48 -11.58 -9.03 14.06
N ARG A 49 -12.03 -7.83 13.64
CA ARG A 49 -13.46 -7.48 13.67
C ARG A 49 -14.29 -8.39 12.79
N PHE A 50 -13.79 -8.72 11.60
CA PHE A 50 -14.44 -9.67 10.70
C PHE A 50 -14.65 -11.04 11.35
N VAL A 51 -13.61 -11.61 11.96
CA VAL A 51 -13.70 -12.93 12.61
C VAL A 51 -14.73 -12.90 13.75
N LEU A 52 -14.69 -11.87 14.61
CA LEU A 52 -15.64 -11.74 15.71
C LEU A 52 -17.08 -11.58 15.21
N GLY A 53 -17.29 -10.74 14.20
CA GLY A 53 -18.61 -10.53 13.60
C GLY A 53 -19.13 -11.75 12.84
N PHE A 54 -18.24 -12.48 12.17
CA PHE A 54 -18.58 -13.70 11.44
C PHE A 54 -19.06 -14.80 12.41
N VAL A 55 -18.33 -15.03 13.51
CA VAL A 55 -18.73 -16.01 14.53
C VAL A 55 -20.08 -15.63 15.15
N GLY A 56 -20.32 -14.35 15.43
CA GLY A 56 -21.61 -13.88 15.93
C GLY A 56 -22.76 -14.11 14.93
N ALA A 57 -22.55 -13.77 13.65
CA ALA A 57 -23.55 -13.96 12.61
C ALA A 57 -23.86 -15.44 12.33
N GLU A 58 -22.86 -16.32 12.44
CA GLU A 58 -23.00 -17.77 12.27
C GLU A 58 -23.95 -18.38 13.33
N THR A 59 -24.02 -17.80 14.52
CA THR A 59 -24.91 -18.26 15.60
C THR A 59 -26.37 -17.79 15.45
N ALA A 60 -26.67 -16.88 14.52
CA ALA A 60 -28.04 -16.46 14.23
C ALA A 60 -28.77 -17.56 13.43
N GLY A 61 -29.76 -18.20 14.05
CA GLY A 61 -30.41 -19.41 13.53
C GLY A 61 -31.21 -19.28 12.23
N GLU A 62 -31.41 -18.08 11.70
CA GLU A 62 -32.11 -17.86 10.43
C GLU A 62 -31.13 -17.67 9.27
N THR A 63 -31.16 -18.59 8.30
CA THR A 63 -30.28 -18.62 7.12
C THR A 63 -30.24 -17.28 6.35
N ALA A 64 -31.39 -16.61 6.21
CA ALA A 64 -31.46 -15.33 5.50
C ALA A 64 -30.79 -14.16 6.27
N LEU A 65 -30.91 -14.14 7.60
CA LEU A 65 -30.24 -13.14 8.43
C LEU A 65 -28.74 -13.39 8.53
N ARG A 66 -28.34 -14.65 8.57
CA ARG A 66 -26.95 -15.09 8.61
C ARG A 66 -26.18 -14.70 7.35
N LEU A 67 -26.75 -14.93 6.16
CA LEU A 67 -26.13 -14.51 4.89
C LEU A 67 -25.92 -12.98 4.83
N ARG A 68 -26.96 -12.21 5.17
CA ARG A 68 -26.88 -10.74 5.21
C ARG A 68 -25.83 -10.25 6.22
N GLY A 69 -25.73 -10.89 7.38
CA GLY A 69 -24.72 -10.57 8.40
C GLY A 69 -23.30 -10.83 7.91
N ILE A 70 -23.06 -11.96 7.25
CA ILE A 70 -21.75 -12.32 6.69
C ILE A 70 -21.34 -11.33 5.60
N ASP A 71 -22.24 -10.99 4.67
CA ASP A 71 -21.93 -10.05 3.59
C ASP A 71 -21.63 -8.64 4.12
N ALA A 72 -22.33 -8.20 5.17
CA ALA A 72 -22.03 -6.94 5.84
C ALA A 72 -20.63 -6.93 6.47
N GLN A 73 -20.22 -8.03 7.12
CA GLN A 73 -18.87 -8.17 7.67
C GLN A 73 -17.81 -8.22 6.56
N ARG A 74 -18.06 -8.90 5.44
CA ARG A 74 -17.16 -8.94 4.28
C ARG A 74 -16.94 -7.55 3.69
N ALA A 75 -18.00 -6.77 3.51
CA ALA A 75 -17.90 -5.39 3.03
C ALA A 75 -17.08 -4.50 4.00
N GLN A 76 -17.23 -4.73 5.31
CA GLN A 76 -16.50 -4.00 6.33
C GLN A 76 -15.01 -4.39 6.35
N LEU A 77 -14.68 -5.67 6.24
CA LEU A 77 -13.31 -6.17 6.07
C LEU A 77 -12.65 -5.57 4.83
N GLY A 78 -13.37 -5.56 3.69
CA GLY A 78 -12.88 -5.00 2.43
C GLY A 78 -12.41 -3.55 2.58
N ARG A 79 -13.11 -2.72 3.37
CA ARG A 79 -12.69 -1.35 3.67
C ARG A 79 -11.36 -1.27 4.40
N TYR A 80 -11.13 -2.13 5.40
CA TYR A 80 -9.85 -2.14 6.13
C TYR A 80 -8.69 -2.67 5.27
N ILE A 81 -8.95 -3.69 4.45
CA ILE A 81 -7.95 -4.21 3.51
C ILE A 81 -7.60 -3.13 2.48
N LEU A 82 -8.58 -2.47 1.88
CA LEU A 82 -8.34 -1.41 0.91
C LEU A 82 -7.54 -0.26 1.50
N ALA A 83 -7.90 0.22 2.70
CA ALA A 83 -7.16 1.27 3.39
C ALA A 83 -5.71 0.87 3.69
N GLY A 84 -5.48 -0.37 4.16
CA GLY A 84 -4.13 -0.88 4.38
C GLY A 84 -3.33 -0.99 3.09
N LEU A 85 -3.96 -1.45 2.00
CA LEU A 85 -3.32 -1.51 0.69
C LEU A 85 -2.93 -0.11 0.23
N GLU A 86 -3.81 0.89 0.39
CA GLU A 86 -3.52 2.25 -0.05
C GLU A 86 -2.23 2.80 0.54
N LEU A 87 -2.01 2.53 1.83
CA LEU A 87 -0.80 2.87 2.57
C LEU A 87 0.41 2.05 2.09
N LEU A 88 0.26 0.74 1.89
CA LEU A 88 1.35 -0.13 1.41
C LEU A 88 1.92 0.35 0.08
N ILE A 89 1.11 0.75 -0.90
CA ILE A 89 1.74 1.25 -2.15
C ILE A 89 2.37 2.64 -2.02
N VAL A 90 2.06 3.43 -0.98
CA VAL A 90 2.92 4.60 -0.68
C VAL A 90 4.31 4.13 -0.24
N SER A 91 4.37 3.14 0.64
CA SER A 91 5.61 2.50 1.09
C SER A 91 6.43 1.93 -0.08
N ASP A 92 5.77 1.18 -0.97
CA ASP A 92 6.41 0.58 -2.14
C ASP A 92 6.99 1.63 -3.11
N ILE A 93 6.27 2.74 -3.33
CA ILE A 93 6.76 3.85 -4.17
C ILE A 93 8.02 4.48 -3.55
N ILE A 94 8.04 4.70 -2.23
CA ILE A 94 9.20 5.27 -1.54
C ILE A 94 10.39 4.31 -1.66
N HIS A 95 10.20 3.02 -1.34
CA HIS A 95 11.27 2.02 -1.42
C HIS A 95 11.87 1.95 -2.83
N THR A 96 11.02 1.98 -3.85
CA THR A 96 11.48 1.94 -5.23
C THR A 96 12.19 3.24 -5.66
N ALA A 97 11.71 4.39 -5.17
CA ALA A 97 12.34 5.69 -5.41
C ALA A 97 13.67 5.86 -4.67
N LEU A 98 13.99 5.04 -3.66
CA LEU A 98 15.30 5.05 -2.99
C LEU A 98 16.35 4.22 -3.73
N SER A 99 15.94 3.12 -4.36
CA SER A 99 16.87 2.17 -4.96
C SER A 99 17.47 2.63 -6.31
N LEU A 100 16.79 3.54 -7.03
CA LEU A 100 17.23 4.20 -8.30
C LEU A 100 17.76 3.28 -9.42
N ALA A 101 17.76 1.95 -9.26
CA ALA A 101 18.25 1.04 -10.28
C ALA A 101 17.21 0.88 -11.40
N LEU A 102 17.66 0.70 -12.64
CA LEU A 102 16.76 0.50 -13.79
C LEU A 102 15.85 -0.71 -13.62
N ASN A 103 16.32 -1.75 -12.93
CA ASN A 103 15.51 -2.92 -12.56
C ASN A 103 14.36 -2.54 -11.62
N ASP A 104 14.61 -1.62 -10.69
CA ASP A 104 13.64 -1.19 -9.69
C ASP A 104 12.63 -0.23 -10.33
N LEU A 105 13.04 0.60 -11.29
CA LEU A 105 12.10 1.40 -12.09
C LEU A 105 11.12 0.53 -12.90
N LEU A 106 11.60 -0.60 -13.44
CA LEU A 106 10.74 -1.60 -14.09
C LEU A 106 9.76 -2.24 -13.10
N PHE A 107 10.24 -2.58 -11.90
CA PHE A 107 9.42 -3.10 -10.81
C PHE A 107 8.36 -2.08 -10.35
N LEU A 108 8.72 -0.79 -10.28
CA LEU A 108 7.80 0.31 -9.99
C LEU A 108 6.66 0.37 -11.00
N GLY A 109 7.02 0.35 -12.29
CA GLY A 109 6.05 0.40 -13.37
C GLY A 109 5.06 -0.77 -13.29
N LEU A 110 5.57 -1.98 -13.01
CA LEU A 110 4.73 -3.16 -12.84
C LEU A 110 3.84 -3.08 -11.59
N LEU A 111 4.39 -2.64 -10.45
CA LEU A 111 3.65 -2.51 -9.19
C LEU A 111 2.51 -1.50 -9.30
N VAL A 112 2.77 -0.34 -9.90
CA VAL A 112 1.76 0.69 -10.15
C VAL A 112 0.67 0.17 -11.09
N LEU A 113 1.04 -0.58 -12.13
CA LEU A 113 0.08 -1.23 -13.02
C LEU A 113 -0.81 -2.24 -12.30
N ILE A 114 -0.25 -3.10 -11.45
CA ILE A 114 -1.00 -4.10 -10.68
C ILE A 114 -1.97 -3.40 -9.72
N ARG A 115 -1.52 -2.38 -8.98
CA ARG A 115 -2.39 -1.58 -8.09
C ARG A 115 -3.54 -0.97 -8.87
N SER A 116 -3.24 -0.34 -10.00
CA SER A 116 -4.23 0.34 -10.84
C SER A 116 -5.27 -0.65 -11.36
N ALA A 117 -4.83 -1.82 -11.82
CA ALA A 117 -5.72 -2.89 -12.27
C ALA A 117 -6.65 -3.38 -11.14
N ILE A 118 -6.11 -3.72 -9.97
CA ILE A 118 -6.90 -4.19 -8.83
C ILE A 118 -7.91 -3.13 -8.37
N SER A 119 -7.46 -1.88 -8.23
CA SER A 119 -8.32 -0.76 -7.82
C SER A 119 -9.45 -0.54 -8.82
N PHE A 120 -9.15 -0.62 -10.13
CA PHE A 120 -10.14 -0.52 -11.19
C PHE A 120 -11.19 -1.63 -11.15
N PHE A 121 -10.78 -2.88 -10.91
CA PHE A 121 -11.72 -4.00 -10.77
C PHE A 121 -12.62 -3.86 -9.53
N LEU A 122 -12.06 -3.46 -8.39
CA LEU A 122 -12.81 -3.26 -7.16
C LEU A 122 -13.83 -2.12 -7.29
N ASP A 123 -13.43 -0.97 -7.84
CA ASP A 123 -14.35 0.15 -8.08
C ASP A 123 -15.49 -0.25 -9.03
N ARG A 124 -15.18 -1.06 -10.04
CA ARG A 124 -16.18 -1.57 -10.98
C ARG A 124 -17.18 -2.50 -10.29
N GLU A 125 -16.72 -3.48 -9.51
CA GLU A 125 -17.57 -4.43 -8.79
C GLU A 125 -18.47 -3.70 -7.78
N ILE A 126 -17.91 -2.76 -7.01
CA ILE A 126 -18.67 -1.93 -6.06
C ILE A 126 -19.72 -1.07 -6.79
N GLY A 127 -19.36 -0.49 -7.93
CA GLY A 127 -20.28 0.32 -8.74
C GLY A 127 -21.44 -0.48 -9.31
N GLU A 128 -21.21 -1.74 -9.69
CA GLU A 128 -22.23 -2.65 -10.21
C GLU A 128 -23.23 -3.04 -9.12
N ILE A 129 -22.73 -3.44 -7.95
CA ILE A 129 -23.56 -3.72 -6.76
C ILE A 129 -24.42 -2.51 -6.38
N ARG A 130 -23.86 -1.30 -6.42
CA ARG A 130 -24.61 -0.06 -6.07
C ARG A 130 -25.76 0.23 -7.03
N ARG A 131 -25.57 0.00 -8.33
CA ARG A 131 -26.60 0.23 -9.35
C ARG A 131 -27.76 -0.76 -9.26
N GLU A 132 -27.50 -1.96 -8.78
CA GLU A 132 -28.53 -2.99 -8.63
C GLU A 132 -29.45 -2.69 -7.44
N MET A 133 -28.98 -1.97 -6.42
CA MET A 133 -29.79 -1.50 -5.29
C MET A 133 -30.58 -0.21 -5.56
N ASP A 134 -30.13 0.65 -6.48
CA ASP A 134 -30.77 1.92 -6.82
C ASP A 134 -31.85 1.78 -7.92
N ARG A 135 -32.16 0.56 -8.38
CA ARG A 135 -33.24 0.32 -9.34
C ARG A 135 -34.58 0.31 -8.60
N PRO A 136 -35.50 1.28 -8.84
CA PRO A 136 -36.85 1.21 -8.31
C PRO A 136 -37.62 0.12 -9.08
N ASP A 137 -38.32 -0.72 -8.33
CA ASP A 137 -39.34 -1.66 -8.83
C ASP A 137 -40.37 -0.96 -9.74
#